data_AF-A0A6C0DFU0-F1
#
_entry.id   AF-A0A6C0DFU0-F1
#
_cell.length_a   1.000
_cell.length_b   1.000
_cell.length_c   1.000
_cell.angle_alpha   90.00
_cell.angle_beta   90.00
_cell.angle_gamma   90.00
#
_symmetry.space_group_name_H-M   'P 1'
#
loop_
_entity.id
_entity.type
_entity.pdbx_description
1 polymer ?
#
loop_
_entity_poly.entity_id
_entity_poly.type
_entity_poly.pdbx_seq_one_letter_code
_entity_poly.pdbx_strand_id
1 'polypeptide(L)' 'MIKELEDVLKEFEIEEKDFAVSHYNEEDQKSIVSYLQKFSPKEKKAFVIAKQHLGTSFHILRSTGYNEWKKNKTHTA' A
#
# COMPACT_ATOMS: atom_id res chain seq x y z
N MET A 1 -1.48 -11.13 8.55
CA MET A 1 -0.83 -10.37 7.48
C MET A 1 0.34 -11.21 6.96
N ILE A 2 0.65 -11.17 5.67
CA ILE A 2 1.83 -11.81 5.11
C ILE A 2 3.09 -11.05 5.56
N LYS A 3 4.16 -11.78 5.87
CA LYS A 3 5.41 -11.22 6.40
C LYS A 3 6.02 -10.16 5.47
N GLU A 4 5.87 -10.35 4.17
CA GLU A 4 6.39 -9.43 3.14
C GLU A 4 5.73 -8.04 3.20
N LEU A 5 4.43 -7.99 3.50
CA LEU A 5 3.72 -6.71 3.65
C LEU A 5 4.16 -5.98 4.92
N GLU A 6 4.36 -6.70 6.01
CA GLU A 6 4.88 -6.13 7.27
C GLU A 6 6.26 -5.50 7.07
N ASP A 7 7.16 -6.19 6.36
CA ASP A 7 8.52 -5.72 6.07
C ASP A 7 8.51 -4.42 5.24
N VAL A 8 7.72 -4.40 4.16
CA VAL A 8 7.56 -3.20 3.32
C VAL A 8 6.97 -2.03 4.12
N LEU A 9 6.04 -2.26 5.04
CA LEU A 9 5.49 -1.16 5.85
C LEU A 9 6.50 -0.63 6.88
N LYS A 10 7.32 -1.52 7.44
CA LYS A 10 8.43 -1.13 8.33
C LYS A 10 9.47 -0.30 7.59
N GLU A 11 9.77 -0.60 6.33
CA GLU A 11 10.65 0.23 5.49
C GLU A 11 10.12 1.66 5.29
N PHE A 12 8.80 1.87 5.41
CA PHE A 12 8.16 3.18 5.24
C PHE A 12 8.04 3.94 6.57
N GLU A 13 8.63 3.41 7.65
CA GLU A 13 8.54 3.96 9.01
C GLU A 13 7.09 4.05 9.51
N ILE A 14 6.21 3.19 9.00
CA ILE A 14 4.80 3.15 9.39
C ILE A 14 4.62 2.23 10.59
N GLU A 15 4.15 2.76 11.72
CA GLU A 15 3.79 1.95 12.87
C GLU A 15 2.58 1.04 12.59
N GLU A 16 2.70 -0.24 12.95
CA GLU A 16 1.73 -1.31 12.66
C GLU A 16 0.32 -1.03 13.19
N LYS A 17 0.20 -0.22 14.25
CA LYS A 17 -1.10 0.15 14.84
C LYS A 17 -1.98 1.02 13.95
N ASP A 18 -1.39 1.69 12.97
CA ASP A 18 -2.07 2.73 12.20
C ASP A 18 -2.53 2.22 10.81
N PHE A 19 -2.38 0.92 10.52
CA PHE A 19 -2.69 0.35 9.21
C PHE A 19 -3.59 -0.89 9.31
N ALA A 20 -4.89 -0.70 9.03
CA ALA A 20 -5.92 -1.74 9.08
C ALA A 20 -5.89 -2.73 7.89
N VAL A 21 -4.69 -3.10 7.43
CA VAL A 21 -4.53 -4.02 6.28
C VAL A 21 -4.50 -5.49 6.66
N SER A 22 -4.55 -5.76 7.96
CA SER A 22 -4.77 -7.09 8.53
C SER A 22 -6.07 -7.74 8.04
N HIS A 23 -7.05 -6.94 7.58
CA HIS A 23 -8.33 -7.41 7.08
C HIS A 23 -8.33 -7.83 5.60
N TYR A 24 -7.25 -7.57 4.86
CA TYR A 24 -7.15 -7.98 3.46
C TYR A 24 -6.89 -9.47 3.34
N ASN A 25 -7.39 -10.10 2.28
CA ASN A 25 -7.01 -11.47 1.96
C ASN A 25 -5.53 -11.52 1.49
N GLU A 26 -4.97 -12.72 1.37
CA GLU A 26 -3.56 -12.86 0.97
C GLU A 26 -3.25 -12.33 -0.43
N GLU A 27 -4.20 -12.41 -1.37
CA GLU A 27 -4.01 -11.93 -2.74
C GLU A 27 -3.90 -10.40 -2.80
N ASP A 28 -4.82 -9.70 -2.13
CA ASP A 28 -4.82 -8.26 -2.00
C ASP A 28 -3.56 -7.79 -1.28
N GLN A 29 -3.12 -8.49 -0.23
CA GLN A 29 -1.87 -8.18 0.46
C GLN A 29 -0.65 -8.31 -0.47
N LYS A 30 -0.55 -9.39 -1.25
CA LYS A 30 0.54 -9.55 -2.25
C LYS A 30 0.50 -8.48 -3.33
N SER A 31 -0.69 -8.10 -3.78
CA SER A 31 -0.88 -7.05 -4.76
C SER A 31 -0.48 -5.68 -4.20
N ILE A 32 -0.82 -5.38 -2.94
CA ILE A 32 -0.39 -4.18 -2.23
C ILE A 32 1.13 -4.15 -2.09
N VAL A 33 1.77 -5.26 -1.70
CA VAL A 33 3.24 -5.34 -1.65
C VAL A 33 3.83 -4.95 -3.00
N SER A 34 3.37 -5.59 -4.08
CA SER A 34 3.84 -5.30 -5.43
C SER A 34 3.66 -3.84 -5.84
N TYR A 35 2.63 -3.17 -5.31
CA TYR A 35 2.38 -1.76 -5.55
C TYR A 35 3.36 -0.88 -4.78
N LEU A 36 3.49 -1.11 -3.47
CA LEU A 36 4.38 -0.34 -2.60
C LEU A 36 5.86 -0.52 -2.94
N GLN A 37 6.27 -1.71 -3.38
CA GLN A 37 7.66 -1.97 -3.81
C GLN A 37 8.08 -1.15 -5.04
N LYS A 38 7.14 -0.69 -5.86
CA LYS A 38 7.45 0.18 -7.02
C LYS A 38 7.69 1.64 -6.64
N PHE A 39 7.40 2.03 -5.40
CA PHE A 39 7.44 3.42 -5.01
C PHE A 39 8.88 3.93 -4.92
N SER A 40 9.13 5.02 -5.62
CA SER A 40 10.33 5.83 -5.44
C SER A 40 10.34 6.47 -4.05
N PRO A 41 11.49 6.91 -3.52
CA PRO A 41 11.56 7.58 -2.21
C PRO A 41 10.60 8.76 -2.04
N LYS A 42 10.28 9.47 -3.13
CA LYS A 42 9.28 10.55 -3.16
C LYS A 42 7.85 10.02 -2.97
N GLU A 43 7.50 8.95 -3.67
CA GLU A 43 6.19 8.31 -3.60
C GLU A 43 5.97 7.65 -2.24
N LYS A 44 7.02 7.04 -1.65
CA LYS A 44 6.99 6.54 -0.28
C LYS A 44 6.60 7.64 0.71
N LYS A 45 7.24 8.82 0.63
CA LYS A 45 6.91 9.96 1.49
C LYS A 45 5.49 10.48 1.25
N ALA A 46 5.07 10.61 -0.01
CA ALA A 46 3.71 11.06 -0.35
C ALA A 46 2.65 10.09 0.21
N PHE A 47 2.91 8.78 0.15
CA PHE A 47 2.05 7.76 0.73
C PHE A 47 1.93 7.89 2.25
N VAL A 48 3.05 8.05 2.96
CA VAL A 48 3.04 8.27 4.41
C VAL A 48 2.25 9.52 4.78
N ILE A 49 2.44 10.63 4.06
CA ILE A 49 1.69 11.88 4.28
C ILE A 49 0.19 11.69 4.04
N ALA A 50 -0.20 11.08 2.92
CA ALA A 50 -1.60 10.83 2.59
C ALA A 50 -2.25 9.92 3.64
N LYS A 51 -1.52 8.91 4.10
CA LYS A 51 -1.97 7.98 5.14
C LYS A 51 -2.11 8.68 6.49
N GLN A 52 -1.14 9.49 6.93
CA GLN A 52 -1.25 10.28 8.15
C GLN A 52 -2.43 11.27 8.07
N HIS A 53 -2.67 11.86 6.90
CA HIS A 53 -3.77 12.80 6.70
C HIS A 53 -5.15 12.14 6.76
N LEU A 54 -5.27 10.92 6.22
CA LEU A 54 -6.54 10.17 6.16
C LEU A 54 -6.75 9.26 7.38
N GLY A 55 -5.70 8.95 8.13
CA GLY A 55 -5.70 8.10 9.31
C GLY A 55 -6.45 6.78 9.09
N THR A 56 -7.41 6.50 9.96
CA THR A 56 -8.26 5.30 9.90
C THR A 56 -9.20 5.25 8.68
N SER A 57 -9.41 6.37 7.99
CA SER A 57 -10.21 6.42 6.75
C SER A 57 -9.41 6.02 5.51
N PHE A 58 -8.09 5.85 5.64
CA PHE A 58 -7.25 5.45 4.52
C PHE A 58 -7.52 4.02 4.08
N HIS A 59 -7.83 3.84 2.79
CA HIS A 59 -8.08 2.52 2.21
C HIS A 59 -7.32 2.35 0.90
N ILE A 60 -6.18 1.65 0.94
CA ILE A 60 -5.25 1.53 -0.19
C ILE A 60 -5.92 0.92 -1.43
N LEU A 61 -6.74 -0.12 -1.28
CA LEU A 61 -7.46 -0.76 -2.39
C LEU A 61 -8.46 0.18 -3.09
N ARG A 62 -8.94 1.22 -2.39
CA ARG A 62 -9.83 2.25 -2.94
C ARG A 62 -9.09 3.51 -3.39
N SER A 63 -7.79 3.61 -3.15
CA SER A 63 -7.00 4.77 -3.56
C SER A 63 -6.92 4.85 -5.08
N THR A 64 -6.93 6.08 -5.61
CA THR A 64 -6.81 6.33 -7.06
C THR A 64 -5.51 5.74 -7.60
N GLY A 65 -4.39 5.97 -6.91
CA GLY A 65 -3.08 5.46 -7.33
C GLY A 65 -3.01 3.93 -7.43
N TYR A 66 -3.60 3.20 -6.48
CA TYR A 66 -3.62 1.73 -6.55
C TYR A 66 -4.50 1.23 -7.70
N ASN A 67 -5.67 1.84 -7.90
CA ASN A 67 -6.57 1.48 -9.00
C ASN A 67 -5.95 1.77 -10.37
N GLU A 68 -5.27 2.90 -10.53
CA GLU A 68 -4.52 3.23 -11.75
C GLU A 68 -3.39 2.24 -11.99
N TRP A 69 -2.59 1.93 -10.96
CA TRP A 69 -1.53 0.93 -11.08
C TRP A 69 -2.08 -0.44 -11.46
N LYS A 70 -3.19 -0.88 -10.84
CA LYS A 70 -3.85 -2.15 -11.14
C LYS A 70 -4.32 -2.19 -12.60
N LYS A 71 -4.89 -1.10 -13.12
CA LYS A 71 -5.28 -0.95 -14.54
C LYS A 71 -4.07 -1.04 -15.48
N ASN A 72 -2.96 -0.38 -15.16
CA ASN A 72 -1.74 -0.44 -15.96
C ASN A 72 -1.14 -1.85 -15.99
N LYS A 73 -1.20 -2.59 -14.87
CA LYS A 73 -0.78 -4.00 -14.80
C LYS A 73 -1.58 -4.89 -15.76
N THR A 74 -2.87 -4.62 -15.94
CA THR A 74 -3.73 -5.40 -16.84
C THR A 74 -3.65 -4.98 -18.32
N HIS A 75 -3.10 -3.80 -18.64
CA HIS A 75 -2.99 -3.30 -20.01
C HIS A 75 -1.61 -3.56 -20.66
N THR A 76 -0.75 -4.32 -19.98
CA THR A 76 0.54 -4.79 -20.52
C THR A 76 0.49 -6.32 -20.65
N ALA A 77 -0.41 -6.81 -21.49
CA ALA A 77 -0.51 -8.20 -21.92
C ALA A 77 -0.47 -8.26 -23.44
#